data_AF-A0AB39AS38-F1
#
_entry.id   AF-A0AB39AS38-F1
#
_cell.length_a   1.000
_cell.length_b   1.000
_cell.length_c   1.000
_cell.angle_alpha   90.00
_cell.angle_beta   90.00
_cell.angle_gamma   90.00
#
_symmetry.space_group_name_H-M   'P 1'
#
loop_
_entity.id
_entity.type
_entity.pdbx_description
1 polymer ?
#
loop_
_entity_poly.entity_id
_entity_poly.type
_entity_poly.pdbx_seq_one_letter_code
_entity_poly.pdbx_strand_id
1 'polypeptide(L)'
;MAVTKKIRSISLRHCSLSCHELARPAYALSKDLRHQISNRQLPQEFITLSQTLEPVHVIEAPNNSFEFFAGWQWLDECKIRQVQDISIIIHKHIPSGEIVKTAWAYQLCKHSSDLHRSSNLAQLTELLDKIPSNIKKQLLNGSYSSSALKTVSNLTNESRSAIRNQLRKTKITKTETEHKSVLSELLRSN
;
A
#
# COMPACT_ATOMS: atom_id res chain seq x y z
N MET A 1 22.34 -9.00 13.87
CA MET A 1 21.58 -8.52 15.05
C MET A 1 20.17 -9.08 14.94
N ALA A 2 19.65 -9.71 16.00
CA ALA A 2 18.29 -10.24 15.99
C ALA A 2 17.29 -9.08 16.04
N VAL A 3 16.34 -9.03 15.10
CA VAL A 3 15.24 -8.06 15.12
C VAL A 3 14.23 -8.53 16.16
N THR A 4 14.20 -7.88 17.32
CA THR A 4 13.18 -8.17 18.33
C THR A 4 11.87 -7.53 17.91
N LYS A 5 10.82 -8.36 17.79
CA LYS A 5 9.46 -7.93 17.48
C LYS A 5 8.57 -8.15 18.69
N LYS A 6 7.77 -7.15 19.04
CA LYS A 6 6.75 -7.27 20.10
C LYS A 6 5.39 -6.93 19.52
N ILE A 7 4.43 -7.83 19.67
CA ILE A 7 3.03 -7.55 19.34
C ILE A 7 2.40 -6.86 20.54
N ARG A 8 1.65 -5.78 20.30
CA ARG A 8 0.96 -5.01 21.33
C ARG A 8 -0.36 -4.48 20.77
N SER A 9 -1.38 -4.38 21.61
CA SER A 9 -2.57 -3.57 21.32
C SER A 9 -2.36 -2.15 21.85
N ILE A 10 -2.64 -1.14 21.01
CA ILE A 10 -2.57 0.28 21.40
C ILE A 10 -3.91 0.97 21.17
N SER A 11 -4.22 1.94 22.03
CA SER A 11 -5.39 2.79 21.85
C SER A 11 -5.05 3.98 20.97
N LEU A 12 -5.82 4.17 19.89
CA LEU A 12 -5.72 5.34 19.01
C LEU A 12 -6.12 6.66 19.69
N ARG A 13 -6.74 6.61 20.88
CA ARG A 13 -7.07 7.81 21.69
C ARG A 13 -5.91 8.33 22.52
N HIS A 14 -4.95 7.46 22.86
CA HIS A 14 -3.87 7.76 23.81
C HIS A 14 -2.48 7.72 23.16
N CYS A 15 -2.39 7.26 21.92
CA CYS A 15 -1.15 7.16 21.17
C CYS A 15 -1.31 7.87 19.83
N SER A 16 -0.26 8.52 19.35
CA SER A 16 -0.23 9.05 17.98
C SER A 16 0.41 8.04 17.03
N LEU A 17 -0.12 7.96 15.82
CA LEU A 17 0.34 7.03 14.80
C LEU A 17 0.49 7.75 13.44
N SER A 18 1.72 7.94 13.01
CA SER A 18 2.10 8.63 11.77
C SER A 18 2.84 7.70 10.81
N CYS A 19 2.88 8.04 9.52
CA CYS A 19 3.66 7.28 8.55
C CYS A 19 5.14 7.66 8.68
N HIS A 20 6.01 6.66 8.84
CA HIS A 20 7.45 6.86 8.82
C HIS A 20 7.89 7.47 7.49
N GLU A 21 8.80 8.45 7.52
CA GLU A 21 9.22 9.21 6.35
C GLU A 21 9.64 8.32 5.17
N LEU A 22 10.48 7.32 5.44
CA LEU A 22 10.98 6.38 4.44
C LEU A 22 9.91 5.46 3.82
N ALA A 23 8.78 5.25 4.51
CA ALA A 23 7.66 4.46 4.01
C ALA A 23 6.61 5.30 3.28
N ARG A 24 6.66 6.63 3.45
CA ARG A 24 5.69 7.58 2.89
C ARG A 24 5.47 7.41 1.37
N PRO A 25 6.49 7.17 0.52
CA PRO A 25 6.26 6.95 -0.91
C PRO A 25 5.40 5.72 -1.21
N ALA A 26 5.64 4.60 -0.51
CA ALA A 26 4.84 3.38 -0.66
C ALA A 26 3.43 3.54 -0.09
N TYR A 27 3.30 4.25 1.04
CA TYR A 27 1.99 4.56 1.63
C TYR A 27 1.16 5.47 0.73
N ALA A 28 1.76 6.52 0.15
CA ALA A 28 1.08 7.42 -0.78
C ALA A 28 0.55 6.67 -2.00
N LEU A 29 1.39 5.83 -2.63
CA LEU A 29 0.95 5.00 -3.75
C LEU A 29 -0.26 4.14 -3.37
N SER A 30 -0.27 3.58 -2.15
CA SER A 30 -1.37 2.71 -1.72
C SER A 30 -2.73 3.39 -1.66
N LYS A 31 -2.77 4.74 -1.61
CA LYS A 31 -4.02 5.52 -1.67
C LYS A 31 -4.58 5.67 -3.07
N ASP A 32 -3.73 5.56 -4.08
CA ASP A 32 -4.11 5.68 -5.48
C ASP A 32 -4.55 4.33 -6.08
N LEU A 33 -4.36 3.24 -5.34
CA LEU A 33 -4.72 1.90 -5.77
C LEU A 33 -6.23 1.68 -5.73
N ARG A 34 -6.73 0.98 -6.74
CA ARG A 34 -8.12 0.57 -6.83
C ARG A 34 -8.27 -0.82 -6.23
N HIS A 35 -9.05 -0.90 -5.16
CA HIS A 35 -9.43 -2.16 -4.55
C HIS A 35 -10.70 -2.72 -5.21
N GLN A 36 -10.74 -4.04 -5.39
CA GLN A 36 -11.92 -4.72 -5.94
C GLN A 36 -13.11 -4.66 -4.97
N ILE A 37 -12.82 -4.72 -3.67
CA ILE A 37 -13.82 -4.63 -2.59
C ILE A 37 -13.76 -3.21 -2.02
N SER A 38 -14.94 -2.59 -1.88
CA SER A 38 -15.07 -1.34 -1.14
C SER A 38 -15.06 -1.63 0.36
N ASN A 39 -13.97 -1.27 1.04
CA ASN A 39 -13.85 -1.49 2.48
C ASN A 39 -14.97 -0.81 3.29
N ARG A 40 -15.60 0.25 2.75
CA ARG A 40 -16.75 0.93 3.37
C ARG A 40 -17.97 0.04 3.52
N GLN A 41 -18.14 -0.96 2.66
CA GLN A 41 -19.27 -1.89 2.72
C GLN A 41 -19.07 -3.01 3.74
N LEU A 42 -17.86 -3.17 4.28
CA LEU A 42 -17.55 -4.23 5.23
C LEU A 42 -18.05 -3.87 6.64
N PRO A 43 -18.55 -4.83 7.43
CA PRO A 43 -18.89 -4.61 8.84
C PRO A 43 -17.67 -4.20 9.69
N GLN A 44 -17.89 -3.44 10.76
CA GLN A 44 -16.82 -3.03 11.67
C GLN A 44 -16.09 -4.23 12.29
N GLU A 45 -16.82 -5.28 12.65
CA GLU A 45 -16.27 -6.53 13.20
C GLU A 45 -15.25 -7.16 12.25
N PHE A 46 -15.56 -7.18 10.94
CA PHE A 46 -14.63 -7.67 9.92
C PHE A 46 -13.36 -6.81 9.86
N ILE A 47 -13.51 -5.48 9.90
CA ILE A 47 -12.36 -4.56 9.89
C ILE A 47 -11.48 -4.77 11.13
N THR A 48 -12.07 -4.86 12.32
CA THR A 48 -11.33 -5.09 13.58
C THR A 48 -10.59 -6.43 13.57
N LEU A 49 -11.26 -7.50 13.12
CA LEU A 49 -10.63 -8.81 13.01
C LEU A 49 -9.49 -8.79 11.98
N SER A 50 -9.73 -8.20 10.81
CA SER A 50 -8.71 -8.10 9.75
C SER A 50 -7.50 -7.28 10.19
N GLN A 51 -7.72 -6.21 10.96
CA GLN A 51 -6.64 -5.42 11.56
C GLN A 51 -5.82 -6.24 12.57
N THR A 52 -6.46 -7.15 13.30
CA THR A 52 -5.76 -8.05 14.22
C THR A 52 -4.95 -9.12 13.49
N LEU A 53 -5.47 -9.62 12.35
CA LEU A 53 -4.79 -10.59 11.48
C LEU A 53 -3.62 -9.96 10.70
N GLU A 54 -3.74 -8.69 10.33
CA GLU A 54 -2.69 -7.90 9.68
C GLU A 54 -2.32 -6.67 10.55
N PRO A 55 -1.58 -6.87 11.66
CA PRO A 55 -1.18 -5.76 12.53
C PRO A 55 -0.29 -4.74 11.82
N VAL A 56 -0.33 -3.49 12.29
CA VAL A 56 0.51 -2.42 11.72
C VAL A 56 1.95 -2.57 12.21
N HIS A 57 2.92 -2.53 11.30
CA HIS A 57 4.34 -2.58 11.65
C HIS A 57 4.85 -1.18 11.96
N VAL A 58 5.42 -0.99 13.15
CA VAL A 58 5.82 0.32 13.66
C VAL A 58 7.21 0.33 14.29
N ILE A 59 7.79 1.51 14.41
CA ILE A 59 8.84 1.83 15.38
C ILE A 59 8.27 2.75 16.47
N GLU A 60 8.83 2.65 17.67
CA GLU A 60 8.51 3.58 18.76
C GLU A 60 9.20 4.93 18.52
N ALA A 61 8.44 6.00 18.70
CA ALA A 61 8.91 7.37 18.69
C ALA A 61 8.62 8.03 20.07
N PRO A 62 9.21 9.19 20.39
CA PRO A 62 9.03 9.84 21.69
C PRO A 62 7.56 10.12 22.03
N ASN A 63 7.24 10.30 23.31
CA ASN A 63 5.91 10.73 23.76
C ASN A 63 4.76 9.76 23.40
N ASN A 64 4.99 8.45 23.53
CA ASN A 64 3.99 7.41 23.24
C ASN A 64 3.45 7.49 21.80
N SER A 65 4.34 7.85 20.87
CA SER A 65 4.05 7.92 19.44
C SER A 65 4.67 6.73 18.70
N PHE A 66 4.08 6.40 17.56
CA PHE A 66 4.51 5.29 16.73
C PHE A 66 4.55 5.72 15.27
N GLU A 67 5.60 5.28 14.58
CA GLU A 67 5.75 5.53 13.15
C GLU A 67 5.59 4.22 12.38
N PHE A 68 4.54 4.12 11.57
CA PHE A 68 4.26 2.91 10.81
C PHE A 68 5.02 2.87 9.48
N PHE A 69 5.38 1.65 9.08
CA PHE A 69 6.09 1.41 7.81
C PHE A 69 5.65 0.16 7.06
N ALA A 70 4.66 -0.59 7.55
CA ALA A 70 3.93 -1.63 6.81
C ALA A 70 2.61 -1.99 7.51
N GLY A 71 1.77 -2.82 6.88
CA GLY A 71 0.55 -3.35 7.51
C GLY A 71 -0.60 -2.34 7.62
N TRP A 72 -0.61 -1.28 6.82
CA TRP A 72 -1.58 -0.19 6.92
C TRP A 72 -2.92 -0.43 6.19
N GLN A 73 -3.18 -1.64 5.67
CA GLN A 73 -4.36 -1.95 4.84
C GLN A 73 -5.66 -1.48 5.51
N TRP A 74 -5.81 -1.81 6.78
CA TRP A 74 -7.03 -1.58 7.56
C TRP A 74 -6.94 -0.32 8.41
N LEU A 75 -5.77 0.32 8.47
CA LEU A 75 -5.51 1.41 9.40
C LEU A 75 -6.43 2.62 9.17
N ASP A 76 -6.61 3.00 7.91
CA ASP A 76 -7.47 4.13 7.55
C ASP A 76 -8.93 3.85 7.92
N GLU A 77 -9.42 2.64 7.67
CA GLU A 77 -10.78 2.23 8.03
C GLU A 77 -10.97 2.21 9.56
N CYS A 78 -9.98 1.74 10.31
CA CYS A 78 -9.99 1.81 11.77
C CYS A 78 -10.05 3.26 12.28
N LYS A 79 -9.32 4.19 11.66
CA LYS A 79 -9.37 5.62 11.99
C LYS A 79 -10.73 6.22 11.68
N ILE A 80 -11.29 5.96 10.48
CA ILE A 80 -12.60 6.46 10.06
C ILE A 80 -13.72 5.97 10.98
N ARG A 81 -13.67 4.69 11.37
CA ARG A 81 -14.69 4.04 12.20
C ARG A 81 -14.43 4.19 13.71
N GLN A 82 -13.41 4.95 14.09
CA GLN A 82 -13.04 5.19 15.49
C GLN A 82 -12.85 3.90 16.30
N VAL A 83 -12.25 2.88 15.68
CA VAL A 83 -11.86 1.65 16.38
C VAL A 83 -10.89 2.04 17.49
N GLN A 84 -11.21 1.67 18.73
CA GLN A 84 -10.47 2.17 19.90
C GLN A 84 -9.06 1.62 19.95
N ASP A 85 -8.93 0.32 19.74
CA ASP A 85 -7.68 -0.41 19.90
C ASP A 85 -7.27 -1.09 18.60
N ILE A 86 -5.98 -0.99 18.27
CA ILE A 86 -5.40 -1.65 17.11
C ILE A 86 -4.17 -2.47 17.49
N SER A 87 -3.98 -3.59 16.81
CA SER A 87 -2.80 -4.44 16.93
C SER A 87 -1.61 -3.84 16.16
N ILE A 88 -0.47 -3.72 16.82
CA ILE A 88 0.79 -3.27 16.23
C ILE A 88 1.91 -4.29 16.47
N ILE A 89 2.88 -4.34 15.56
CA ILE A 89 4.17 -5.02 15.74
C ILE A 89 5.25 -3.96 15.86
N ILE A 90 5.86 -3.87 17.05
CA ILE A 90 6.94 -2.93 17.34
C ILE A 90 8.26 -3.59 16.95
N HIS A 91 9.01 -2.94 16.06
CA HIS A 91 10.34 -3.40 15.62
C HIS A 91 11.41 -2.57 16.34
N LYS A 92 12.21 -3.23 17.19
CA LYS A 92 13.36 -2.60 17.84
C LYS A 92 14.56 -2.65 16.91
N HIS A 93 15.26 -1.53 16.76
CA HIS A 93 16.52 -1.42 16.01
C HIS A 93 16.44 -1.89 14.54
N ILE A 94 15.35 -1.53 13.83
CA ILE A 94 15.23 -1.81 12.40
C ILE A 94 16.09 -0.81 11.58
N PRO A 95 17.00 -1.28 10.70
CA PRO A 95 17.76 -0.38 9.83
C PRO A 95 16.86 0.37 8.85
N SER A 96 17.19 1.62 8.55
CA SER A 96 16.45 2.47 7.59
C SER A 96 16.24 1.80 6.22
N GLY A 97 17.24 1.07 5.72
CA GLY A 97 17.12 0.31 4.47
C GLY A 97 16.07 -0.81 4.53
N GLU A 98 15.92 -1.46 5.69
CA GLU A 98 14.91 -2.49 5.92
C GLU A 98 13.51 -1.89 6.01
N ILE A 99 13.36 -0.66 6.53
CA ILE A 99 12.06 0.06 6.55
C ILE A 99 11.57 0.26 5.11
N VAL A 100 12.41 0.84 4.24
CA VAL A 100 12.06 1.10 2.83
C VAL A 100 11.73 -0.21 2.13
N LYS A 101 12.58 -1.22 2.28
CA LYS A 101 12.41 -2.54 1.65
C LYS A 101 11.10 -3.19 2.11
N THR A 102 10.80 -3.13 3.41
CA THR A 102 9.58 -3.72 3.98
C THR A 102 8.33 -3.00 3.52
N ALA A 103 8.35 -1.67 3.44
CA ALA A 103 7.23 -0.87 2.95
C ALA A 103 6.83 -1.24 1.51
N TRP A 104 7.81 -1.39 0.62
CA TRP A 104 7.58 -1.80 -0.77
C TRP A 104 7.26 -3.29 -0.91
N ALA A 105 7.91 -4.17 -0.14
CA ALA A 105 7.57 -5.59 -0.10
C ALA A 105 6.12 -5.82 0.33
N TYR A 106 5.66 -5.07 1.33
CA TYR A 106 4.29 -5.10 1.80
C TYR A 106 3.31 -4.75 0.68
N GLN A 107 3.54 -3.66 -0.06
CA GLN A 107 2.69 -3.29 -1.21
C GLN A 107 2.68 -4.38 -2.29
N LEU A 108 3.86 -4.92 -2.63
CA LEU A 108 3.97 -5.99 -3.61
C LEU A 108 3.21 -7.26 -3.18
N CYS A 109 3.27 -7.62 -1.89
CA CYS A 109 2.57 -8.77 -1.32
C CYS A 109 1.05 -8.62 -1.43
N LYS A 110 0.50 -7.42 -1.20
CA LYS A 110 -0.93 -7.18 -1.41
C LYS A 110 -1.32 -7.41 -2.87
N HIS A 111 -0.50 -6.94 -3.81
CA HIS A 111 -0.75 -7.09 -5.23
C HIS A 111 -0.50 -8.49 -5.81
N SER A 112 0.39 -9.29 -5.21
CA SER A 112 0.67 -10.64 -5.71
C SER A 112 -0.53 -11.59 -5.61
N SER A 113 -1.47 -11.26 -4.72
CA SER A 113 -2.68 -12.04 -4.46
C SER A 113 -3.95 -11.40 -5.04
N ASP A 114 -3.83 -10.31 -5.80
CA ASP A 114 -5.00 -9.64 -6.37
C ASP A 114 -5.64 -10.48 -7.49
N LEU A 115 -6.96 -10.63 -7.42
CA LEU A 115 -7.72 -11.61 -8.21
C LEU A 115 -8.01 -11.19 -9.68
N HIS A 116 -7.72 -9.95 -10.08
CA HIS A 116 -8.24 -9.34 -11.31
C HIS A 116 -7.23 -9.14 -12.44
N ARG A 117 -7.10 -10.13 -13.32
CA ARG A 117 -6.18 -10.13 -14.47
C ARG A 117 -6.29 -8.92 -15.41
N SER A 118 -7.47 -8.27 -15.53
CA SER A 118 -7.71 -7.22 -16.53
C SER A 118 -7.45 -5.77 -16.07
N SER A 119 -7.19 -5.55 -14.78
CA SER A 119 -6.85 -4.23 -14.22
C SER A 119 -5.56 -4.26 -13.38
N ASN A 120 -5.18 -5.43 -12.89
CA ASN A 120 -4.01 -5.59 -12.02
C ASN A 120 -2.69 -5.43 -12.74
N LEU A 121 -2.60 -5.72 -14.05
CA LEU A 121 -1.33 -5.54 -14.76
C LEU A 121 -0.94 -4.07 -14.83
N ALA A 122 -1.92 -3.17 -14.99
CA ALA A 122 -1.67 -1.73 -14.97
C ALA A 122 -1.20 -1.25 -13.58
N GLN A 123 -1.91 -1.64 -12.52
CA GLN A 123 -1.55 -1.29 -11.14
C GLN A 123 -0.20 -1.87 -10.72
N LEU A 124 0.06 -3.14 -11.05
CA LEU A 124 1.34 -3.80 -10.79
C LEU A 124 2.48 -3.15 -11.59
N THR A 125 2.22 -2.72 -12.83
CA THR A 125 3.21 -1.96 -13.61
C THR A 125 3.51 -0.62 -12.95
N GLU A 126 2.49 0.13 -12.53
CA GLU A 126 2.63 1.43 -11.84
C GLU A 126 3.40 1.27 -10.53
N LEU A 127 3.09 0.24 -9.73
CA LEU A 127 3.85 -0.13 -8.54
C LEU A 127 5.33 -0.37 -8.86
N LEU A 128 5.62 -1.27 -9.82
CA LEU A 128 6.99 -1.66 -10.17
C LEU A 128 7.81 -0.54 -10.83
N ASP A 129 7.15 0.51 -11.32
CA ASP A 129 7.78 1.72 -11.85
C ASP A 129 8.14 2.71 -10.73
N LYS A 130 7.35 2.72 -9.64
CA LYS A 130 7.56 3.61 -8.48
C LYS A 130 8.53 3.06 -7.45
N ILE A 131 8.78 1.74 -7.40
CA ILE A 131 9.79 1.16 -6.50
C ILE A 131 11.19 1.66 -6.89
N PRO A 132 11.98 2.22 -5.95
CA PRO A 132 13.35 2.63 -6.20
C PRO A 132 14.20 1.50 -6.78
N SER A 133 15.05 1.78 -7.77
CA SER A 133 15.76 0.75 -8.55
C SER A 133 16.65 -0.16 -7.69
N ASN A 134 17.32 0.39 -6.68
CA ASN A 134 18.10 -0.35 -5.69
C ASN A 134 17.23 -1.30 -4.84
N ILE A 135 16.05 -0.85 -4.42
CA ILE A 135 15.09 -1.65 -3.66
C ILE A 135 14.48 -2.73 -4.54
N LYS A 136 14.11 -2.40 -5.78
CA LYS A 136 13.56 -3.35 -6.75
C LYS A 136 14.52 -4.52 -7.01
N LYS A 137 15.83 -4.25 -7.13
CA LYS A 137 16.88 -5.29 -7.24
C LYS A 137 16.92 -6.21 -6.03
N GLN A 138 16.79 -5.65 -4.82
CA GLN A 138 16.79 -6.42 -3.58
C GLN A 138 15.52 -7.26 -3.42
N LEU A 139 14.36 -6.77 -3.87
CA LEU A 139 13.08 -7.46 -3.73
C LEU A 139 12.86 -8.57 -4.75
N LEU A 140 13.24 -8.33 -6.02
CA LEU A 140 12.87 -9.19 -7.15
C LEU A 140 14.05 -9.91 -7.78
N ASN A 141 15.25 -9.81 -7.20
CA ASN A 141 16.50 -10.30 -7.78
C ASN A 141 16.91 -9.53 -9.07
N GLY A 142 18.20 -9.57 -9.43
CA GLY A 142 18.78 -8.76 -10.51
C GLY A 142 18.15 -9.00 -11.89
N SER A 143 17.61 -10.21 -12.12
CA SER A 143 16.93 -10.59 -13.38
C SER A 143 15.66 -9.77 -13.67
N TYR A 144 15.12 -9.08 -12.65
CA TYR A 144 13.87 -8.33 -12.71
C TYR A 144 14.07 -6.82 -12.54
N SER A 145 15.33 -6.35 -12.51
CA SER A 145 15.66 -4.92 -12.41
C SER A 145 15.54 -4.14 -13.72
N SER A 146 14.97 -4.77 -14.75
CA SER A 146 14.64 -4.13 -16.03
C SER A 146 13.37 -3.26 -15.94
N SER A 147 12.94 -2.69 -17.08
CA SER A 147 11.68 -1.93 -17.21
C SER A 147 10.51 -2.62 -16.50
N ALA A 148 9.64 -1.85 -15.83
CA ALA A 148 8.45 -2.38 -15.14
C ALA A 148 7.61 -3.32 -16.02
N LEU A 149 7.44 -2.97 -17.30
CA LEU A 149 6.71 -3.78 -18.27
C LEU A 149 7.31 -5.19 -18.49
N LYS A 150 8.65 -5.30 -18.56
CA LYS A 150 9.33 -6.60 -18.67
C LYS A 150 9.21 -7.38 -17.36
N THR A 151 9.34 -6.70 -16.22
CA THR A 151 9.16 -7.31 -14.90
C THR A 151 7.75 -7.91 -14.75
N VAL A 152 6.70 -7.15 -15.08
CA VAL A 152 5.30 -7.65 -15.04
C VAL A 152 5.12 -8.83 -15.98
N SER A 153 5.56 -8.71 -17.24
CA SER A 153 5.47 -9.79 -18.22
C SER A 153 6.07 -11.10 -17.70
N ASN A 154 7.24 -11.03 -17.04
CA ASN A 154 7.89 -12.19 -16.45
C ASN A 154 7.16 -12.73 -15.21
N LEU A 155 6.62 -11.85 -14.35
CA LEU A 155 5.95 -12.26 -13.11
C LEU A 155 4.57 -12.87 -13.36
N THR A 156 3.83 -12.38 -14.36
CA THR A 156 2.44 -12.78 -14.63
C THR A 156 2.30 -13.73 -15.82
N ASN A 157 3.41 -14.05 -16.51
CA ASN A 157 3.44 -14.78 -17.78
C ASN A 157 2.53 -14.15 -18.85
N GLU A 158 2.46 -12.81 -18.86
CA GLU A 158 1.63 -12.05 -19.80
C GLU A 158 2.42 -11.47 -20.94
N SER A 159 1.77 -11.32 -22.09
CA SER A 159 2.35 -10.59 -23.21
C SER A 159 2.47 -9.10 -22.91
N ARG A 160 3.53 -8.49 -23.45
CA ARG A 160 3.72 -7.03 -23.37
C ARG A 160 2.57 -6.24 -23.99
N SER A 161 1.92 -6.79 -25.02
CA SER A 161 0.76 -6.17 -25.67
C SER A 161 -0.46 -6.14 -24.73
N ALA A 162 -0.74 -7.24 -24.02
CA ALA A 162 -1.81 -7.30 -23.03
C ALA A 162 -1.64 -6.24 -21.93
N ILE A 163 -0.43 -6.11 -21.39
CA ILE A 163 -0.08 -5.11 -20.37
C ILE A 163 -0.30 -3.69 -20.90
N ARG A 164 0.22 -3.37 -22.11
CA ARG A 164 0.04 -2.03 -22.73
C ARG A 164 -1.42 -1.69 -22.99
N ASN A 165 -2.22 -2.66 -23.42
CA ASN A 165 -3.64 -2.46 -23.68
C ASN A 165 -4.38 -2.07 -22.39
N GLN A 166 -4.05 -2.69 -21.26
CA GLN A 166 -4.62 -2.30 -19.96
C GLN A 166 -4.15 -0.91 -19.53
N LEU A 167 -2.85 -0.61 -19.61
CA LEU A 167 -2.33 0.73 -19.28
C LEU A 167 -3.02 1.83 -20.08
N ARG A 168 -3.30 1.61 -21.37
CA ARG A 168 -4.05 2.54 -22.22
C ARG A 168 -5.49 2.72 -21.72
N LYS A 169 -6.21 1.64 -21.44
CA LYS A 169 -7.58 1.69 -20.91
C LYS A 169 -7.63 2.45 -19.58
N THR A 170 -6.72 2.16 -18.64
CA THR A 170 -6.67 2.83 -17.34
C THR A 170 -6.39 4.33 -17.45
N LYS A 171 -5.48 4.74 -18.35
CA LYS A 171 -5.21 6.16 -18.60
C LYS A 171 -6.45 6.90 -19.10
N ILE A 172 -7.15 6.34 -20.10
CA ILE A 172 -8.40 6.92 -20.63
C ILE A 172 -9.42 7.11 -19.50
N THR A 173 -9.62 6.10 -18.65
CA THR A 173 -10.54 6.21 -17.52
C THR A 173 -10.13 7.28 -16.49
N LYS A 174 -8.83 7.45 -16.19
CA LYS A 174 -8.37 8.51 -15.26
C LYS A 174 -8.73 9.91 -15.82
N THR A 175 -8.42 10.15 -17.10
CA THR A 175 -8.69 11.43 -17.78
C THR A 175 -10.19 11.75 -17.82
N GLU A 176 -11.04 10.78 -18.14
CA GLU A 176 -12.51 10.97 -18.13
C GLU A 176 -13.08 11.27 -16.74
N THR A 177 -12.50 10.67 -15.69
CA THR A 177 -12.94 10.88 -14.31
C THR A 177 -12.55 12.26 -13.79
N GLU A 178 -11.33 12.71 -14.11
CA GLU A 178 -10.84 14.07 -13.80
C GLU A 178 -11.70 15.13 -14.50
N HIS A 179 -12.00 14.98 -15.79
CA HIS A 179 -12.87 15.90 -16.52
C HIS A 179 -14.28 16.00 -15.92
N LYS A 180 -14.87 14.87 -15.51
CA LYS A 180 -16.18 14.86 -14.84
C LYS A 180 -16.14 15.51 -13.46
N SER A 181 -15.07 15.29 -12.69
CA SER A 181 -14.87 15.90 -11.38
C SER A 181 -14.80 17.43 -11.47
N VAL A 182 -13.97 17.95 -12.37
CA VAL A 182 -13.79 19.40 -12.58
C VAL A 182 -15.09 20.05 -13.07
N LEU A 183 -15.80 19.43 -14.03
CA LEU A 183 -17.11 19.91 -14.48
C LEU A 183 -18.13 19.92 -13.34
N SER A 184 -18.15 18.89 -12.49
CA SER A 184 -19.08 18.81 -11.37
C SER A 184 -18.79 19.83 -10.26
N GLU A 185 -17.52 20.19 -10.05
CA GLU A 185 -17.12 21.28 -9.13
C GLU A 185 -17.49 22.66 -9.70
N LEU A 186 -17.27 22.88 -10.99
CA LEU A 186 -17.65 24.13 -11.66
C LEU A 186 -19.17 24.35 -11.67
N LEU A 187 -19.96 23.29 -11.86
CA LEU A 187 -21.42 23.36 -11.83
C LEU A 187 -22.01 23.54 -10.41
N ARG A 188 -21.25 23.27 -9.36
CA ARG A 188 -21.63 23.54 -7.95
C ARG A 188 -21.19 24.92 -7.45
N SER A 189 -20.42 25.65 -8.26
CA SER A 189 -19.86 26.97 -7.93
C SER A 189 -20.68 28.13 -8.48
N ASN A 190 -21.87 27.85 -9.03
CA ASN A 190 -22.89 28.81 -9.48
C ASN A 190 -24.19 28.57 -8.69
#